data_AF-A0A1V5U500-F1
#
_entry.id   AF-A0A1V5U500-F1
#
_cell.length_a   1.000
_cell.length_b   1.000
_cell.length_c   1.000
_cell.angle_alpha   90.00
_cell.angle_beta   90.00
_cell.angle_gamma   90.00
#
_symmetry.space_group_name_H-M   'P 1'
#
loop_
_entity.id
_entity.type
_entity.pdbx_description
1 polymer ?
#
loop_
_entity_poly.entity_id
_entity_poly.type
_entity_poly.pdbx_seq_one_letter_code
_entity_poly.pdbx_strand_id
1 'polypeptide(L)' 'MNEEVLILKLKAEEYRALYQMNICTREEAKENIMPYINLINSKAKEIAKKYNQKPKTVNFNSYIR' A
#
# COMPACT_ATOMS: atom_id res chain seq x y z
N MET A 1 7.53 -7.01 14.07
CA MET A 1 6.81 -6.54 12.86
C MET A 1 5.87 -7.66 12.47
N ASN A 2 4.55 -7.45 12.38
CA ASN A 2 3.62 -8.56 12.09
C ASN A 2 3.92 -9.18 10.73
N GLU A 3 4.01 -10.50 10.66
CA GLU A 3 4.33 -11.27 9.45
C GLU A 3 3.33 -10.98 8.32
N GLU A 4 2.06 -10.79 8.65
CA GLU A 4 1.01 -10.40 7.70
C GLU A 4 1.32 -9.09 6.95
N VAL A 5 1.86 -8.09 7.67
CA VAL A 5 2.23 -6.80 7.07
C VAL A 5 3.38 -6.99 6.09
N LEU A 6 4.34 -7.86 6.43
CA LEU A 6 5.48 -8.17 5.58
C LEU A 6 5.03 -8.87 4.30
N ILE A 7 4.13 -9.86 4.40
CA ILE A 7 3.57 -10.57 3.24
C ILE A 7 2.84 -9.60 2.32
N LEU A 8 1.98 -8.74 2.87
CA LEU A 8 1.26 -7.73 2.09
C LEU A 8 2.20 -6.72 1.44
N LYS A 9 3.29 -6.33 2.12
CA LYS A 9 4.31 -5.44 1.58
C LYS A 9 5.01 -6.09 0.39
N LEU A 10 5.50 -7.31 0.54
CA LEU A 10 6.22 -8.04 -0.50
C LEU A 10 5.34 -8.22 -1.74
N LYS A 11 4.07 -8.60 -1.54
CA LYS A 11 3.10 -8.72 -2.62
C LYS A 11 2.83 -7.39 -3.32
N ALA A 12 2.73 -6.29 -2.58
CA ALA A 12 2.55 -4.97 -3.18
C ALA A 12 3.78 -4.51 -3.97
N GLU A 13 5.00 -4.80 -3.50
CA GLU A 13 6.25 -4.49 -4.20
C GLU A 13 6.41 -5.33 -5.49
N GLU A 14 6.05 -6.62 -5.44
CA GLU A 14 6.02 -7.51 -6.60
C GLU A 14 5.08 -6.97 -7.69
N TYR A 15 3.81 -6.68 -7.35
CA TYR A 15 2.85 -6.17 -8.32
C TYR A 15 3.19 -4.77 -8.82
N ARG A 16 3.89 -3.95 -8.02
CA ARG A 16 4.44 -2.67 -8.49
C ARG A 16 5.49 -2.89 -9.58
N ALA A 17 6.41 -3.82 -9.38
CA ALA A 17 7.41 -4.18 -10.38
C ALA A 17 6.77 -4.75 -11.65
N LEU A 18 5.80 -5.67 -11.51
CA LEU A 18 5.06 -6.24 -12.64
C LEU A 18 4.31 -5.16 -13.44
N TYR A 19 3.70 -4.19 -12.76
CA TYR A 19 3.02 -3.08 -13.42
C TYR A 19 4.00 -2.18 -14.17
N GLN A 20 5.16 -1.87 -13.59
CA GLN A 20 6.22 -1.08 -14.24
C GLN A 20 6.81 -1.79 -15.47
N MET A 21 6.83 -3.12 -15.45
CA MET A 21 7.25 -3.96 -16.58
C MET A 21 6.15 -4.20 -17.62
N ASN A 22 4.95 -3.63 -17.45
CA ASN A 22 3.76 -3.88 -18.27
C ASN A 22 3.34 -5.36 -18.33
N ILE A 23 3.66 -6.15 -17.29
CA ILE A 23 3.33 -7.57 -17.20
C ILE A 23 1.91 -7.79 -16.65
N CYS A 24 1.42 -6.89 -15.79
CA CYS A 24 0.06 -6.93 -15.27
C CYS A 24 -0.72 -5.67 -15.60
N THR A 25 -2.05 -5.79 -15.59
CA THR A 25 -2.95 -4.67 -15.81
C THR A 25 -3.03 -3.77 -14.58
N ARG A 26 -3.52 -2.54 -14.79
CA ARG A 26 -3.76 -1.61 -13.68
C ARG A 26 -4.75 -2.15 -12.66
N GLU A 27 -5.73 -2.93 -13.09
CA GLU A 27 -6.76 -3.52 -12.23
C GLU A 27 -6.15 -4.59 -11.33
N GLU A 28 -5.40 -5.54 -11.90
CA GLU A 28 -4.66 -6.58 -11.16
C GLU A 28 -3.66 -5.97 -10.17
N ALA A 29 -2.89 -4.95 -10.61
CA ALA A 29 -1.99 -4.24 -9.72
C ALA A 29 -2.73 -3.60 -8.54
N LYS A 30 -3.90 -2.98 -8.80
CA LYS A 30 -4.71 -2.33 -7.78
C LYS A 30 -5.28 -3.31 -6.77
N GLU A 31 -5.79 -4.45 -7.21
CA GLU A 31 -6.33 -5.50 -6.34
C GLU A 31 -5.29 -6.04 -5.37
N ASN A 32 -4.05 -6.20 -5.83
CA ASN A 32 -2.97 -6.78 -5.03
C ASN A 32 -2.22 -5.76 -4.15
N ILE A 33 -2.12 -4.50 -4.60
CA ILE A 33 -1.44 -3.42 -3.86
C ILE A 33 -2.35 -2.77 -2.81
N MET A 34 -3.65 -2.61 -3.07
CA MET A 34 -4.54 -1.87 -2.16
C MET A 34 -4.67 -2.45 -0.75
N PRO A 35 -4.66 -3.77 -0.52
CA PRO A 35 -4.67 -4.32 0.84
C PRO A 35 -3.54 -3.77 1.71
N TYR A 36 -2.33 -3.66 1.17
CA TYR A 36 -1.19 -3.06 1.86
C TYR A 36 -1.41 -1.56 2.12
N ILE A 37 -1.82 -0.81 1.09
CA ILE A 37 -2.10 0.64 1.21
C ILE A 37 -3.17 0.94 2.25
N ASN A 38 -4.26 0.17 2.28
CA ASN A 38 -5.34 0.34 3.24
C ASN A 38 -4.86 0.10 4.67
N LEU A 39 -4.04 -0.94 4.87
CA LEU A 39 -3.48 -1.26 6.18
C LEU A 39 -2.56 -0.16 6.71
N ILE A 40 -1.64 0.35 5.89
CA ILE A 40 -0.74 1.43 6.30
C ILE A 40 -1.51 2.74 6.55
N ASN A 41 -2.54 3.02 5.74
CA ASN A 41 -3.36 4.21 5.91
C ASN A 41 -4.21 4.14 7.17
N SER A 42 -4.74 2.96 7.53
CA SER A 42 -5.45 2.77 8.79
C SER A 42 -4.54 3.06 9.98
N LYS A 43 -3.33 2.46 9.99
CA LYS A 43 -2.34 2.70 11.04
C LYS A 43 -1.90 4.17 11.10
N ALA A 44 -1.71 4.81 9.95
CA ALA A 44 -1.36 6.23 9.90
C ALA A 44 -2.45 7.11 10.50
N LYS A 45 -3.73 6.79 10.27
CA LYS A 45 -4.87 7.49 10.87
C LYS A 45 -4.94 7.30 12.39
N GLU A 46 -4.72 6.08 12.87
CA GLU A 46 -4.69 5.78 14.30
C GLU A 46 -3.61 6.58 15.04
N ILE A 47 -2.39 6.58 14.49
CA ILE A 47 -1.26 7.34 15.04
C ILE A 47 -1.55 8.83 14.99
N ALA A 48 -2.01 9.34 13.86
CA ALA A 48 -2.33 10.76 13.69
C ALA A 48 -3.40 11.23 14.70
N LYS A 49 -4.43 10.41 14.95
CA LYS A 49 -5.43 10.67 15.99
C LYS A 49 -4.81 10.71 17.39
N LYS A 50 -3.91 9.78 17.73
CA LYS A 50 -3.23 9.72 19.03
C LYS A 50 -2.40 10.97 19.32
N TYR A 51 -1.77 11.54 18.30
CA TYR A 51 -0.87 12.70 18.44
C TYR A 51 -1.50 14.02 17.98
N ASN A 52 -2.80 14.06 17.68
CA ASN A 52 -3.52 15.21 17.13
C ASN A 52 -2.82 15.83 15.88
N GLN A 53 -2.33 14.97 14.99
CA GLN A 53 -1.66 15.33 13.75
C GLN A 53 -2.52 15.01 12.53
N LYS A 54 -2.16 15.58 11.37
CA LYS A 54 -2.77 15.19 10.09
C LYS A 54 -2.20 13.83 9.64
N PRO A 55 -3.03 12.85 9.28
CA PRO A 55 -2.55 11.56 8.79
C PRO A 55 -1.87 11.69 7.44
N LYS A 56 -0.68 11.09 7.31
CA LYS A 56 0.01 10.95 6.04
C LYS A 56 -0.49 9.68 5.35
N THR A 57 -1.41 9.83 4.41
CA THR A 57 -1.94 8.70 3.63
C THR A 57 -1.19 8.55 2.32
N VAL A 58 -1.14 7.31 1.83
CA VAL A 58 -0.61 6.94 0.53
C VAL A 58 -1.77 6.55 -0.36
N ASN A 59 -1.75 6.97 -1.63
CA ASN A 59 -2.72 6.52 -2.63
C ASN A 59 -2.06 5.60 -3.66
N PHE A 60 -2.86 4.78 -4.34
CA PHE A 60 -2.37 3.83 -5.34
C PHE A 60 -1.50 4.51 -6.42
N ASN A 61 -1.97 5.63 -6.99
CA ASN A 61 -1.23 6.33 -8.04
C ASN A 61 0.14 6.84 -7.57
N SER A 62 0.26 7.28 -6.31
CA SER A 62 1.53 7.70 -5.70
C SER A 62 2.44 6.52 -5.37
N TYR A 63 1.87 5.33 -5.18
CA TYR A 63 2.62 4.12 -4.85
C TYR A 63 3.23 3.46 -6.09
N ILE A 64 2.52 3.48 -7.22
CA ILE A 64 2.98 2.89 -8.48
C ILE A 64 3.94 3.80 -9.28
N ARG A 65 3.91 5.11 -9.00
CA ARG A 65 4.88 6.09 -9.53
C ARG A 65 6.26 5.84 -8.94
#